data_AF-A0A1G7MEH4-F1
#
_entry.id   AF-A0A1G7MEH4-F1
#
_cell.length_a   1.000
_cell.length_b   1.000
_cell.length_c   1.000
_cell.angle_alpha   90.00
_cell.angle_beta   90.00
_cell.angle_gamma   90.00
#
_symmetry.space_group_name_H-M   'P 1'
#
loop_
_entity.id
_entity.type
_entity.pdbx_description
1 polymer ?
#
loop_
_entity_poly.entity_id
_entity_poly.type
_entity_poly.pdbx_seq_one_letter_code
_entity_poly.pdbx_strand_id
1 'polypeptide(L)'
;MTRFYLAALALGSATAFAAPAAAECNRAPAAYAMPAQRLDQAVQQLAHISGCFVKMDPAMVADRRAPALKGRYRPEEALARLVRGTGYTAHSTSEGLAFDGDLLAVTMSQARALRTAVQTHARAGHLSPAQATRLRATLTQVERTVPRQVNAQGMLTPAQKRDAITKLDAVRSAVGPVEDARGWAAFKRAA
;
A
#
# COMPACT_ATOMS: atom_id res chain seq x y z
N MET A 1 -74.57 16.56 40.94
CA MET A 1 -73.64 15.53 40.42
C MET A 1 -73.15 15.99 39.05
N THR A 2 -72.02 16.69 39.03
CA THR A 2 -71.46 17.36 37.84
C THR A 2 -70.30 16.55 37.25
N ARG A 3 -70.39 16.27 35.95
CA ARG A 3 -69.32 15.71 35.09
C ARG A 3 -68.26 16.79 34.80
N PHE A 4 -67.01 16.41 34.54
CA PHE A 4 -66.17 16.86 33.42
C PHE A 4 -64.80 16.15 33.46
N TYR A 5 -64.44 15.47 32.37
CA TYR A 5 -63.13 14.86 32.12
C TYR A 5 -62.15 15.93 31.63
N LEU A 6 -60.90 15.93 32.11
CA LEU A 6 -59.79 16.57 31.40
C LEU A 6 -58.56 15.66 31.40
N ALA A 7 -58.21 15.26 30.18
CA ALA A 7 -56.99 14.60 29.80
C ALA A 7 -55.83 15.61 29.75
N ALA A 8 -54.60 15.13 30.01
CA ALA A 8 -53.40 15.72 29.45
C ALA A 8 -52.37 14.61 29.24
N LEU A 9 -52.35 14.07 28.02
CA LEU A 9 -51.28 13.21 27.53
C LEU A 9 -49.98 14.04 27.47
N ALA A 10 -48.98 13.64 28.25
CA ALA A 10 -47.62 14.10 28.07
C ALA A 10 -47.02 13.40 26.84
N LEU A 11 -46.95 14.11 25.70
CA LEU A 11 -46.14 13.67 24.55
C LEU A 11 -44.66 13.86 24.88
N GLY A 12 -44.00 12.77 25.28
CA GLY A 12 -42.54 12.70 25.32
C GLY A 12 -41.98 12.61 23.91
N SER A 13 -41.47 13.72 23.37
CA SER A 13 -40.74 13.77 22.12
C SER A 13 -39.41 13.04 22.26
N ALA A 14 -39.35 11.77 21.88
CA ALA A 14 -38.09 11.04 21.73
C ALA A 14 -37.37 11.53 20.48
N THR A 15 -36.39 12.42 20.64
CA THR A 15 -35.45 12.78 19.59
C THR A 15 -34.51 11.59 19.34
N ALA A 16 -34.83 10.78 18.32
CA ALA A 16 -33.90 9.78 17.82
C ALA A 16 -32.69 10.50 17.23
N PHE A 17 -31.57 10.49 17.95
CA PHE A 17 -30.27 10.85 17.40
C PHE A 17 -29.94 9.83 16.29
N ALA A 18 -30.13 10.21 15.03
CA ALA A 18 -29.58 9.47 13.91
C ALA A 18 -28.05 9.59 13.98
N ALA A 19 -27.38 8.54 14.46
CA ALA A 19 -25.93 8.45 14.36
C ALA A 19 -25.54 8.56 12.88
N PRO A 20 -24.46 9.29 12.53
CA PRO A 20 -23.99 9.33 11.15
C PRO A 20 -23.67 7.89 10.73
N ALA A 21 -24.36 7.41 9.69
CA ALA A 21 -24.03 6.15 9.05
C ALA A 21 -22.66 6.33 8.38
N ALA A 22 -21.58 6.03 9.10
CA ALA A 22 -20.31 5.77 8.48
C ALA A 22 -20.55 4.60 7.51
N ALA A 23 -20.36 4.83 6.20
CA ALA A 23 -20.40 3.75 5.23
C ALA A 23 -19.34 2.73 5.65
N GLU A 24 -19.80 1.61 6.20
CA GLU A 24 -18.91 0.59 6.73
C GLU A 24 -18.22 -0.08 5.54
N CYS A 25 -16.88 -0.04 5.53
CA CYS A 25 -16.07 -0.63 4.47
C CYS A 25 -16.40 -2.13 4.35
N ASN A 26 -17.13 -2.51 3.30
CA ASN A 26 -17.54 -3.89 3.08
C ASN A 26 -16.40 -4.67 2.43
N ARG A 27 -15.69 -5.46 3.25
CA ARG A 27 -14.56 -6.29 2.80
C ARG A 27 -14.95 -7.61 2.15
N ALA A 28 -16.25 -7.86 1.94
CA ALA A 28 -16.72 -9.02 1.21
C ALA A 28 -16.45 -8.90 -0.30
N PRO A 29 -16.34 -10.03 -1.03
CA PRO A 29 -16.17 -9.97 -2.49
C PRO A 29 -17.36 -9.34 -3.22
N ALA A 30 -17.10 -8.25 -3.95
CA ALA A 30 -18.06 -7.54 -4.79
C ALA A 30 -17.79 -7.77 -6.28
N ALA A 31 -18.82 -7.61 -7.12
CA ALA A 31 -18.68 -7.70 -8.57
C ALA A 31 -18.18 -6.38 -9.14
N TYR A 32 -17.12 -6.44 -9.94
CA TYR A 32 -16.54 -5.31 -10.65
C TYR A 32 -16.61 -5.54 -12.16
N ALA A 33 -16.98 -4.51 -12.89
CA ALA A 33 -16.97 -4.45 -14.35
C ALA A 33 -16.57 -3.04 -14.78
N MET A 34 -15.27 -2.76 -14.78
CA MET A 34 -14.70 -1.45 -15.05
C MET A 34 -13.80 -1.52 -16.30
N PRO A 35 -13.99 -0.63 -17.29
CA PRO A 35 -13.08 -0.54 -18.43
C PRO A 35 -11.71 0.01 -18.01
N ALA A 36 -10.72 -0.06 -18.90
CA ALA A 36 -9.43 0.60 -18.67
C ALA A 36 -9.61 2.12 -18.73
N GLN A 37 -9.46 2.79 -17.59
CA GLN A 37 -9.82 4.20 -17.39
C GLN A 37 -8.77 4.94 -16.54
N ARG A 38 -8.97 6.24 -16.29
CA ARG A 38 -8.07 7.00 -15.42
C ARG A 38 -8.07 6.40 -14.01
N LEU A 39 -6.92 6.40 -13.35
CA LEU A 39 -6.75 5.70 -12.07
C LEU A 39 -7.66 6.29 -10.97
N ASP A 40 -7.78 7.61 -10.93
CA ASP A 40 -8.70 8.31 -10.01
C ASP A 40 -10.16 7.86 -10.18
N GLN A 41 -10.64 7.77 -11.43
CA GLN A 41 -11.99 7.30 -11.74
C GLN A 41 -12.21 5.85 -11.29
N ALA A 42 -11.23 4.97 -11.54
CA ALA A 42 -11.33 3.58 -11.12
C ALA A 42 -11.33 3.41 -9.59
N VAL A 43 -10.52 4.21 -8.87
CA VAL A 43 -10.48 4.19 -7.41
C VAL A 43 -11.78 4.72 -6.80
N GLN A 44 -12.34 5.80 -7.35
CA GLN A 44 -13.65 6.33 -6.93
C GLN A 44 -14.76 5.30 -7.15
N GLN A 45 -14.76 4.62 -8.31
CA GLN A 45 -15.73 3.57 -8.59
C GLN A 45 -15.57 2.36 -7.65
N LEU A 46 -14.32 1.99 -7.32
CA LEU A 46 -14.06 0.97 -6.31
C LEU A 46 -14.65 1.35 -4.95
N ALA A 47 -14.38 2.57 -4.48
CA ALA A 47 -14.86 3.08 -3.20
C ALA A 47 -16.40 3.10 -3.14
N HIS A 48 -17.04 3.47 -4.25
CA HIS A 48 -18.49 3.46 -4.36
C HIS A 48 -19.09 2.05 -4.26
N ILE A 49 -18.48 1.06 -4.94
CA ILE A 49 -18.96 -0.33 -4.94
C ILE A 49 -18.72 -1.01 -3.58
N SER A 50 -17.58 -0.76 -2.93
CA SER A 50 -17.20 -1.43 -1.68
C SER A 50 -17.64 -0.69 -0.42
N GLY A 51 -17.97 0.60 -0.52
CA GLY A 51 -18.12 1.48 0.64
C GLY A 51 -16.81 1.79 1.36
N CYS A 52 -15.66 1.30 0.87
CA CYS A 52 -14.36 1.53 1.51
C CYS A 52 -13.76 2.86 1.06
N PHE A 53 -13.43 3.72 2.02
CA PHE A 53 -12.61 4.90 1.76
C PHE A 53 -11.23 4.48 1.23
N VAL A 54 -10.74 5.20 0.21
CA VAL A 54 -9.41 5.01 -0.35
C VAL A 54 -8.62 6.29 -0.18
N LYS A 55 -7.64 6.27 0.72
CA LYS A 55 -6.70 7.37 0.90
C LYS A 55 -5.72 7.40 -0.27
N MET A 56 -5.65 8.55 -0.93
CA MET A 56 -4.76 8.78 -2.07
C MET A 56 -4.43 10.26 -2.20
N ASP A 57 -3.21 10.58 -2.63
CA ASP A 57 -2.81 11.93 -3.01
C ASP A 57 -3.23 12.17 -4.49
N PRO A 58 -4.03 13.21 -4.78
CA PRO A 58 -4.44 13.56 -6.15
C PRO A 58 -3.28 13.71 -7.14
N ALA A 59 -2.11 14.18 -6.70
CA ALA A 59 -0.94 14.32 -7.56
C ALA A 59 -0.41 12.97 -8.07
N MET A 60 -0.69 11.86 -7.37
CA MET A 60 -0.26 10.52 -7.74
C MET A 60 -1.11 9.90 -8.86
N VAL A 61 -2.31 10.41 -9.12
CA VAL A 61 -3.25 9.77 -10.04
C VAL A 61 -3.51 10.53 -11.33
N ALA A 62 -3.10 11.81 -11.40
CA ALA A 62 -3.42 12.72 -12.49
C ALA A 62 -3.09 12.14 -13.88
N ASP A 63 -1.94 11.47 -13.99
CA ASP A 63 -1.42 10.90 -15.26
C ASP A 63 -1.27 9.38 -15.21
N ARG A 64 -2.15 8.69 -14.48
CA ARG A 64 -2.11 7.22 -14.35
C ARG A 64 -3.39 6.59 -14.88
N ARG A 65 -3.23 5.43 -15.50
CA ARG A 65 -4.32 4.65 -16.08
C ARG A 65 -4.41 3.32 -15.35
N ALA A 66 -5.62 2.97 -14.92
CA ALA A 66 -5.92 1.65 -14.39
C ALA A 66 -6.24 0.69 -15.55
N PRO A 67 -5.82 -0.59 -15.46
CA PRO A 67 -6.27 -1.61 -16.39
C PRO A 67 -7.76 -1.90 -16.20
N ALA A 68 -8.37 -2.57 -17.17
CA ALA A 68 -9.75 -3.05 -17.01
C ALA A 68 -9.82 -4.06 -15.86
N LEU A 69 -10.90 -4.01 -15.08
CA LEU A 69 -11.17 -4.92 -13.98
C LEU A 69 -12.53 -5.58 -14.17
N LYS A 70 -12.54 -6.90 -14.33
CA LYS A 70 -13.76 -7.70 -14.43
C LYS A 70 -13.66 -8.94 -13.55
N GLY A 71 -14.63 -9.15 -12.67
CA GLY A 71 -14.68 -10.31 -11.79
C GLY A 71 -15.24 -10.00 -10.41
N ARG A 72 -15.15 -10.98 -9.50
CA ARG A 72 -15.50 -10.81 -8.09
C ARG A 72 -14.24 -10.75 -7.25
N TYR A 73 -14.06 -9.66 -6.50
CA TYR A 73 -12.85 -9.40 -5.72
C TYR A 73 -13.21 -8.76 -4.39
N ARG A 74 -12.38 -8.99 -3.37
CA ARG A 74 -12.38 -8.14 -2.18
C ARG A 74 -11.85 -6.73 -2.54
N PRO A 75 -12.21 -5.68 -1.79
CA PRO A 75 -11.77 -4.31 -2.09
C PRO A 75 -10.25 -4.15 -2.16
N GLU A 76 -9.50 -4.83 -1.29
CA GLU A 76 -8.03 -4.83 -1.28
C GLU A 76 -7.46 -5.43 -2.57
N GLU A 77 -8.04 -6.55 -3.01
CA GLU A 77 -7.63 -7.25 -4.22
C GLU A 77 -7.97 -6.44 -5.48
N ALA A 78 -9.14 -5.80 -5.48
CA ALA A 78 -9.56 -4.89 -6.54
C ALA A 78 -8.60 -3.72 -6.63
N LEU A 79 -8.26 -3.07 -5.51
CA LEU A 79 -7.35 -1.93 -5.49
C LEU A 79 -5.96 -2.30 -6.00
N ALA A 80 -5.40 -3.42 -5.53
CA ALA A 80 -4.13 -3.91 -6.03
C ALA A 80 -4.15 -4.15 -7.55
N ARG A 81 -5.26 -4.67 -8.09
CA ARG A 81 -5.39 -4.84 -9.55
C ARG A 81 -5.45 -3.50 -10.30
N LEU A 82 -6.12 -2.49 -9.73
CA LEU A 82 -6.24 -1.16 -10.34
C LEU A 82 -4.90 -0.42 -10.41
N VAL A 83 -3.99 -0.64 -9.47
CA VAL A 83 -2.68 0.01 -9.44
C VAL A 83 -1.58 -0.79 -10.16
N ARG A 84 -1.91 -1.89 -10.84
CA ARG A 84 -0.94 -2.64 -11.65
C ARG A 84 -0.40 -1.75 -12.77
N GLY A 85 0.92 -1.81 -12.96
CA GLY A 85 1.64 -1.03 -13.97
C GLY A 85 1.88 0.43 -13.62
N THR A 86 1.45 0.92 -12.45
CA THR A 86 1.62 2.33 -12.06
C THR A 86 2.84 2.58 -11.18
N GLY A 87 3.50 1.51 -10.70
CA GLY A 87 4.56 1.58 -9.70
C GLY A 87 4.06 1.75 -8.26
N TYR A 88 2.74 1.75 -8.03
CA TYR A 88 2.16 1.88 -6.70
C TYR A 88 1.86 0.55 -6.04
N THR A 89 1.82 0.58 -4.71
CA THR A 89 1.54 -0.57 -3.84
C THR A 89 0.25 -0.30 -3.07
N ALA A 90 -0.78 -1.09 -3.33
CA ALA A 90 -2.01 -1.09 -2.54
C ALA A 90 -1.80 -1.76 -1.18
N HIS A 91 -2.43 -1.21 -0.15
CA HIS A 91 -2.41 -1.74 1.21
C HIS A 91 -3.65 -1.30 2.00
N SER A 92 -3.98 -2.03 3.06
CA SER A 92 -5.06 -1.66 3.98
C SER A 92 -4.55 -0.71 5.07
N THR A 93 -5.44 0.15 5.54
CA THR A 93 -5.21 1.03 6.70
C THR A 93 -6.30 0.81 7.75
N SER A 94 -6.20 1.49 8.89
CA SER A 94 -7.28 1.54 9.90
C SER A 94 -8.54 2.22 9.37
N GLU A 95 -8.41 3.12 8.39
CA GLU A 95 -9.50 3.94 7.84
C GLU A 95 -10.10 3.38 6.54
N GLY A 96 -9.50 2.33 5.98
CA GLY A 96 -9.94 1.73 4.72
C GLY A 96 -8.76 1.18 3.91
N LEU A 97 -8.59 1.73 2.72
CA LEU A 97 -7.54 1.33 1.78
C LEU A 97 -6.64 2.51 1.44
N ALA A 98 -5.43 2.23 0.98
CA ALA A 98 -4.52 3.23 0.45
C ALA A 98 -3.61 2.62 -0.61
N PHE A 99 -2.98 3.48 -1.40
CA PHE A 99 -1.86 3.08 -2.26
C PHE A 99 -0.86 4.22 -2.38
N ASP A 100 0.41 3.87 -2.44
CA ASP A 100 1.50 4.84 -2.60
C ASP A 100 2.68 4.24 -3.38
N GLY A 101 3.69 5.08 -3.65
CA GLY A 101 4.96 4.66 -4.24
C GLY A 101 6.09 4.50 -3.21
N ASP A 102 5.79 4.67 -1.92
CA ASP A 102 6.79 4.81 -0.86
C ASP A 102 7.56 3.52 -0.67
N LEU A 103 6.85 2.38 -0.65
CA LEU A 103 7.50 1.07 -0.53
C LEU A 103 8.56 0.86 -1.63
N LEU A 104 8.20 1.18 -2.87
CA LEU A 104 9.12 1.03 -4.00
C LEU A 104 10.28 2.04 -3.89
N ALA A 105 9.98 3.31 -3.63
CA ALA A 105 10.97 4.38 -3.53
C ALA A 105 11.99 4.10 -2.42
N VAL A 106 11.52 3.72 -1.24
CA VAL A 106 12.35 3.37 -0.08
C VAL A 106 13.18 2.12 -0.37
N THR A 107 12.61 1.06 -0.94
CA THR A 107 13.38 -0.15 -1.25
C THR A 107 14.51 0.16 -2.24
N MET A 108 14.23 0.97 -3.27
CA MET A 108 15.24 1.34 -4.26
C MET A 108 16.30 2.30 -3.68
N SER A 109 15.95 3.22 -2.78
CA SER A 109 16.93 4.09 -2.14
C SER A 109 17.90 3.29 -1.26
N GLN A 110 17.39 2.33 -0.48
CA GLN A 110 18.21 1.44 0.34
C GLN A 110 19.14 0.57 -0.51
N ALA A 111 18.64 -0.01 -1.61
CA ALA A 111 19.47 -0.81 -2.52
C ALA A 111 20.63 0.00 -3.13
N ARG A 112 20.37 1.26 -3.50
CA ARG A 112 21.40 2.19 -4.00
C ARG A 112 22.42 2.54 -2.93
N ALA A 113 21.98 2.88 -1.71
CA ALA A 113 22.87 3.21 -0.60
C ALA A 113 23.81 2.03 -0.27
N LEU A 114 23.27 0.81 -0.21
CA LEU A 114 24.04 -0.40 -0.01
C LEU A 114 25.02 -0.67 -1.14
N ARG A 115 24.66 -0.37 -2.40
CA ARG A 115 25.60 -0.51 -3.52
C ARG A 115 26.80 0.41 -3.36
N THR A 116 26.56 1.65 -2.95
CA THR A 116 27.65 2.60 -2.67
C THR A 116 28.54 2.10 -1.55
N ALA A 117 27.97 1.59 -0.44
CA ALA A 117 28.75 0.99 0.64
C ALA A 117 29.59 -0.21 0.15
N VAL A 118 29.02 -1.14 -0.62
CA VAL A 118 29.77 -2.27 -1.21
C VAL A 118 30.94 -1.78 -2.08
N GLN A 119 30.74 -0.72 -2.86
CA GLN A 119 31.81 -0.15 -3.69
C GLN A 119 32.93 0.46 -2.85
N THR A 120 32.59 1.23 -1.81
CA THR A 120 33.56 1.86 -0.89
C THR A 120 34.39 0.79 -0.17
N HIS A 121 33.75 -0.21 0.44
CA HIS A 121 34.46 -1.27 1.16
C HIS A 121 35.32 -2.15 0.24
N ALA A 122 34.89 -2.39 -0.99
CA ALA A 122 35.71 -3.10 -1.98
C ALA A 122 36.95 -2.31 -2.38
N ARG A 123 36.84 -0.98 -2.58
CA ARG A 123 37.98 -0.11 -2.89
C ARG A 123 38.97 0.00 -1.73
N ALA A 124 38.48 -0.02 -0.50
CA ALA A 124 39.30 -0.03 0.70
C ALA A 124 39.97 -1.39 0.99
N GLY A 125 39.71 -2.43 0.19
CA GLY A 125 40.26 -3.77 0.41
C GLY A 125 39.58 -4.57 1.53
N HIS A 126 38.50 -4.05 2.13
CA HIS A 126 37.74 -4.74 3.19
C HIS A 126 36.85 -5.86 2.67
N LEU A 127 36.62 -5.93 1.36
CA LEU A 127 35.89 -7.02 0.70
C LEU A 127 36.75 -7.64 -0.39
N SER A 128 36.82 -8.97 -0.42
CA SER A 128 37.38 -9.68 -1.58
C SER A 128 36.57 -9.38 -2.86
N PRO A 129 37.19 -9.45 -4.06
CA PRO A 129 36.48 -9.27 -5.32
C PRO A 129 35.26 -10.20 -5.47
N ALA A 130 35.39 -11.45 -5.03
CA ALA A 130 34.30 -12.43 -5.08
C ALA A 130 33.12 -12.04 -4.15
N GLN A 131 33.40 -11.56 -2.94
CA GLN A 131 32.35 -11.06 -2.04
C GLN A 131 31.65 -9.83 -2.63
N ALA A 132 32.41 -8.84 -3.10
CA ALA A 132 31.84 -7.62 -3.68
C ALA A 132 30.94 -7.93 -4.90
N THR A 133 31.34 -8.86 -5.77
CA THR A 133 30.54 -9.31 -6.91
C THR A 133 29.23 -9.96 -6.47
N ARG A 134 29.26 -10.86 -5.48
CA ARG A 134 28.03 -11.51 -4.96
C ARG A 134 27.07 -10.49 -4.35
N LEU A 135 27.56 -9.57 -3.52
CA LEU A 135 26.72 -8.54 -2.89
C LEU A 135 26.06 -7.63 -3.94
N ARG A 136 26.82 -7.20 -4.96
CA ARG A 136 26.27 -6.40 -6.08
C ARG A 136 25.23 -7.17 -6.89
N ALA A 137 25.42 -8.48 -7.07
CA ALA A 137 24.46 -9.33 -7.75
C ALA A 137 23.14 -9.41 -6.96
N THR A 138 23.21 -9.58 -5.64
CA THR A 138 22.02 -9.56 -4.75
C THR A 138 21.26 -8.24 -4.86
N LEU A 139 21.95 -7.09 -4.80
CA LEU A 139 21.32 -5.77 -4.95
C LEU A 139 20.66 -5.61 -6.32
N THR A 140 21.34 -6.04 -7.38
CA THR A 140 20.80 -6.00 -8.75
C THR A 140 19.56 -6.87 -8.89
N GLN A 141 19.51 -8.02 -8.21
CA GLN A 141 18.32 -8.86 -8.17
C GLN A 141 17.14 -8.15 -7.50
N VAL A 142 17.36 -7.50 -6.35
CA VAL A 142 16.29 -6.74 -5.65
C VAL A 142 15.77 -5.61 -6.54
N GLU A 143 16.66 -4.81 -7.10
CA GLU A 143 16.31 -3.67 -7.97
C GLU A 143 15.58 -4.07 -9.24
N ARG A 144 15.82 -5.27 -9.77
CA ARG A 144 15.07 -5.77 -10.93
C ARG A 144 13.77 -6.42 -10.51
N THR A 145 13.73 -7.11 -9.39
CA THR A 145 12.61 -7.99 -9.04
C THR A 145 11.48 -7.24 -8.36
N VAL A 146 11.80 -6.35 -7.43
CA VAL A 146 10.79 -5.60 -6.67
C VAL A 146 9.93 -4.72 -7.58
N PRO A 147 10.48 -3.86 -8.47
CA PRO A 147 9.63 -3.06 -9.35
C PRO A 147 8.79 -3.92 -10.30
N ARG A 148 9.33 -5.05 -10.79
CA ARG A 148 8.57 -5.98 -11.64
C ARG A 148 7.40 -6.59 -10.89
N GLN A 149 7.59 -7.01 -9.63
CA GLN A 149 6.53 -7.57 -8.79
C GLN A 149 5.45 -6.51 -8.48
N VAL A 150 5.87 -5.31 -8.06
CA VAL A 150 4.95 -4.18 -7.82
C VAL A 150 4.15 -3.87 -9.08
N ASN A 151 4.80 -3.73 -10.24
CA ASN A 151 4.10 -3.45 -11.48
C ASN A 151 3.17 -4.60 -11.92
N ALA A 152 3.58 -5.85 -11.70
CA ALA A 152 2.79 -7.01 -12.09
C ALA A 152 1.57 -7.24 -11.19
N GLN A 153 1.67 -6.93 -9.90
CA GLN A 153 0.68 -7.33 -8.88
C GLN A 153 -0.03 -6.15 -8.22
N GLY A 154 0.52 -4.93 -8.32
CA GLY A 154 0.06 -3.73 -7.62
C GLY A 154 0.17 -3.82 -6.10
N MET A 155 0.88 -4.84 -5.60
CA MET A 155 1.23 -5.05 -4.22
C MET A 155 2.45 -6.00 -4.16
N LEU A 156 3.08 -6.11 -2.99
CA LEU A 156 3.97 -7.22 -2.70
C LEU A 156 3.31 -8.15 -1.68
N THR A 157 3.41 -9.46 -1.90
CA THR A 157 2.96 -10.44 -0.92
C THR A 157 3.85 -10.39 0.32
N PRO A 158 3.38 -10.85 1.50
CA PRO A 158 4.21 -10.89 2.70
C PRO A 158 5.52 -11.66 2.51
N ALA A 159 5.51 -12.73 1.71
CA ALA A 159 6.71 -13.50 1.41
C ALA A 159 7.70 -12.72 0.53
N GLN A 160 7.22 -11.99 -0.48
CA GLN A 160 8.08 -11.16 -1.34
C GLN A 160 8.68 -9.98 -0.57
N LYS A 161 7.88 -9.34 0.30
CA LYS A 161 8.35 -8.28 1.19
C LYS A 161 9.48 -8.78 2.09
N ARG A 162 9.27 -9.91 2.78
CA ARG A 162 10.31 -10.55 3.61
C ARG A 162 11.56 -10.90 2.83
N ASP A 163 11.43 -11.50 1.64
CA ASP A 163 12.58 -11.85 0.80
C ASP A 163 13.41 -10.61 0.42
N ALA A 164 12.75 -9.51 0.03
CA ALA A 164 13.44 -8.24 -0.25
C ALA A 164 14.17 -7.70 0.99
N ILE A 165 13.53 -7.71 2.16
CA ILE A 165 14.15 -7.30 3.43
C ILE A 165 15.38 -8.16 3.72
N THR A 166 15.23 -9.49 3.73
CA THR A 166 16.31 -10.42 4.06
C THR A 166 17.52 -10.22 3.14
N LYS A 167 17.29 -10.00 1.84
CA LYS A 167 18.38 -9.74 0.89
C LYS A 167 19.11 -8.44 1.18
N LEU A 168 18.38 -7.35 1.43
CA LEU A 168 19.00 -6.07 1.75
C LEU A 168 19.71 -6.13 3.13
N ASP A 169 19.14 -6.82 4.11
CA ASP A 169 19.75 -7.07 5.41
C ASP A 169 21.05 -7.86 5.31
N ALA A 170 21.09 -8.90 4.49
CA ALA A 170 22.29 -9.70 4.28
C ALA A 170 23.43 -8.86 3.69
N VAL A 171 23.12 -7.95 2.76
CA VAL A 171 24.12 -7.03 2.20
C VAL A 171 24.58 -6.02 3.26
N ARG A 172 23.64 -5.43 4.00
CA ARG A 172 23.92 -4.49 5.09
C ARG A 172 24.86 -5.08 6.14
N SER A 173 24.56 -6.29 6.61
CA SER A 173 25.40 -7.00 7.59
C SER A 173 26.83 -7.26 7.09
N ALA A 174 27.03 -7.37 5.78
CA ALA A 174 28.35 -7.58 5.18
C ALA A 174 29.16 -6.28 5.00
N VAL A 175 28.52 -5.12 4.94
CA VAL A 175 29.19 -3.81 4.73
C VAL A 175 29.17 -2.91 5.97
N GLY A 176 28.42 -3.27 7.02
CA GLY A 176 28.25 -2.45 8.21
C GLY A 176 27.09 -1.46 8.11
N PRO A 177 26.92 -0.58 9.11
CA PRO A 177 25.82 0.36 9.16
C PRO A 177 25.85 1.30 7.94
N VAL A 178 24.72 1.40 7.25
CA VAL A 178 24.48 2.48 6.27
C VAL A 178 23.93 3.67 7.06
N GLU A 179 24.38 4.89 6.78
CA GLU A 179 24.06 6.10 7.56
C GLU A 179 22.54 6.36 7.73
N ASP A 180 21.69 5.78 6.88
CA ASP A 180 20.23 5.94 6.93
C ASP A 180 19.50 4.90 7.82
N ALA A 181 19.72 4.97 9.13
CA ALA A 181 19.02 4.11 10.10
C ALA A 181 17.49 4.37 10.14
N ARG A 182 17.04 5.59 9.79
CA ARG A 182 15.62 5.99 9.82
C ARG A 182 14.85 5.43 8.62
N GLY A 183 15.41 5.52 7.41
CA GLY A 183 14.86 4.89 6.22
C GLY A 183 14.84 3.36 6.34
N TRP A 184 15.82 2.78 7.04
CA TRP A 184 15.81 1.35 7.34
C TRP A 184 14.65 0.92 8.26
N ALA A 185 14.38 1.70 9.32
CA ALA A 185 13.24 1.44 10.20
C ALA A 185 11.89 1.65 9.49
N ALA A 186 11.80 2.67 8.61
CA ALA A 186 10.61 2.90 7.79
C ALA A 186 10.37 1.75 6.80
N PHE A 187 11.42 1.27 6.13
CA PHE A 187 11.38 0.10 5.25
C PHE A 187 10.83 -1.14 5.97
N LYS A 188 11.35 -1.47 7.16
CA LYS A 188 10.87 -2.60 7.96
C LYS A 188 9.44 -2.44 8.50
N ARG A 189 8.90 -1.22 8.55
CA ARG A 189 7.49 -0.96 8.95
C ARG A 189 6.54 -1.01 7.76
N ALA A 190 7.01 -0.63 6.57
CA ALA A 190 6.23 -0.67 5.33
C ALA A 190 6.19 -2.08 4.70
N ALA A 191 7.16 -2.92 5.06
CA ALA A 191 7.31 -4.29 4.59
C ALA A 191 6.69 -5.31 5.56
#